data_AF-A0A439K7D6-F1
#
_entry.id   AF-A0A439K7D6-F1
#
_cell.length_a   1.000
_cell.length_b   1.000
_cell.length_c   1.000
_cell.angle_alpha   90.00
_cell.angle_beta   90.00
_cell.angle_gamma   90.00
#
_symmetry.space_group_name_H-M   'P 1'
#
loop_
_entity.id
_entity.type
_entity.pdbx_description
1 polymer ?
#
loop_
_entity_poly.entity_id
_entity_poly.type
_entity_poly.pdbx_seq_one_letter_code
_entity_poly.pdbx_strand_id
1 'polypeptide(L)'
;MSARLSTAIRIGEAAKAILRKTQSFPTKGFGDHEDLSEREHIGVEPMLLALSMELALKAWFVFDHDDPKATKSHDLMKLFDDLKPESQKKLDAEFKRSVAPYHPNGLYIDYSIRQILYQHKDAFIDWRYLHEANKSMMFDQGAFEATLEMVLREFEKRYRIEQVMPVSI
;
A
#
# COMPACT_ATOMS: atom_id res chain seq x y z
N MET A 1 13.97 -18.17 -13.90
CA MET A 1 12.89 -17.38 -13.27
C MET A 1 11.84 -17.08 -14.33
N SER A 2 10.55 -17.32 -14.09
CA SER A 2 9.50 -16.95 -15.07
C SER A 2 9.45 -15.42 -15.23
N ALA A 3 9.24 -14.91 -16.44
CA ALA A 3 9.09 -13.48 -16.73
C ALA A 3 7.95 -12.80 -15.92
N ARG A 4 7.01 -13.62 -15.42
CA ARG A 4 5.85 -13.21 -14.63
C ARG A 4 6.24 -12.96 -13.18
N LEU A 5 6.98 -13.91 -12.58
CA LEU A 5 7.56 -13.75 -11.25
C LEU A 5 8.49 -12.55 -11.19
N SER A 6 9.32 -12.33 -12.22
CA SER A 6 10.18 -11.14 -12.27
C SER A 6 9.37 -9.84 -12.41
N THR A 7 8.21 -9.86 -13.07
CA THR A 7 7.31 -8.70 -13.16
C THR A 7 6.67 -8.39 -11.81
N ALA A 8 6.10 -9.40 -11.12
CA ALA A 8 5.53 -9.22 -9.80
C ALA A 8 6.55 -8.67 -8.79
N ILE A 9 7.78 -9.22 -8.80
CA ILE A 9 8.88 -8.74 -7.95
C ILE A 9 9.24 -7.28 -8.28
N ARG A 10 9.36 -6.92 -9.56
CA ARG A 10 9.66 -5.53 -9.96
C ARG A 10 8.60 -4.54 -9.50
N ILE A 11 7.32 -4.91 -9.56
CA ILE A 11 6.21 -4.08 -9.07
C ILE A 11 6.30 -3.93 -7.55
N GLY A 12 6.56 -5.02 -6.82
CA GLY A 12 6.74 -5.00 -5.37
C GLY A 12 7.92 -4.14 -4.91
N GLU A 13 9.06 -4.22 -5.62
CA GLU A 13 10.22 -3.36 -5.34
C GLU A 13 9.94 -1.88 -5.63
N ALA A 14 9.16 -1.57 -6.67
CA ALA A 14 8.72 -0.20 -6.95
C ALA A 14 7.83 0.35 -5.82
N ALA A 15 6.87 -0.44 -5.33
CA ALA A 15 6.05 -0.08 -4.17
C ALA A 15 6.93 0.21 -2.95
N LYS A 16 7.86 -0.71 -2.63
CA LYS A 16 8.79 -0.56 -1.50
C LYS A 16 9.67 0.69 -1.62
N ALA A 17 10.12 1.02 -2.83
CA ALA A 17 10.91 2.23 -3.07
C ALA A 17 10.10 3.51 -2.78
N ILE A 18 8.81 3.53 -3.16
CA ILE A 18 7.91 4.66 -2.86
C ILE A 18 7.69 4.78 -1.35
N LEU A 19 7.39 3.68 -0.65
CA LEU A 19 7.23 3.69 0.81
C LEU A 19 8.49 4.21 1.52
N ARG A 20 9.68 3.73 1.13
CA ARG A 20 10.94 4.24 1.71
C ARG A 20 11.12 5.73 1.45
N LYS A 21 10.64 6.22 0.30
CA LYS A 21 10.71 7.64 -0.04
C LYS A 21 9.78 8.45 0.84
N THR A 22 8.56 8.00 1.12
CA THR A 22 7.64 8.71 2.03
C THR A 22 8.19 8.75 3.45
N GLN A 23 8.80 7.66 3.92
CA GLN A 23 9.48 7.60 5.23
C GLN A 23 10.70 8.53 5.36
N SER A 24 11.25 9.00 4.23
CA SER A 24 12.39 9.94 4.21
C SER A 24 11.98 11.41 4.32
N PHE A 25 10.68 11.72 4.24
CA PHE A 25 10.22 13.09 4.37
C PHE A 25 10.38 13.59 5.81
N PRO A 26 10.72 14.87 5.98
CA PRO A 26 10.91 15.44 7.31
C PRO A 26 9.60 15.34 8.09
N THR A 27 9.66 14.71 9.27
CA THR A 27 8.50 14.48 10.13
C THR A 27 7.95 15.80 10.66
N LYS A 28 7.04 16.45 9.94
CA LYS A 28 6.10 17.41 10.52
C LYS A 28 4.80 16.63 10.74
N GLY A 29 4.58 16.19 11.98
CA GLY A 29 3.39 15.43 12.35
C GLY A 29 2.11 16.10 11.83
N PHE A 30 1.15 15.30 11.37
CA PHE A 30 -0.21 15.75 11.10
C PHE A 30 -0.91 16.03 12.45
N GLY A 31 -0.52 17.12 13.10
CA GLY A 31 -1.22 17.70 14.24
C GLY A 31 -2.40 18.53 13.74
N ASP A 32 -3.54 18.35 14.40
CA ASP A 32 -4.72 19.20 14.26
C ASP A 32 -4.33 20.68 14.39
N HIS A 33 -4.83 21.52 13.48
CA HIS A 33 -4.78 22.99 13.55
C HIS A 33 -3.42 23.69 13.40
N GLU A 34 -2.58 23.31 12.44
CA GLU A 34 -1.49 24.19 12.01
C GLU A 34 -1.56 24.57 10.53
N ASP A 35 -1.28 25.86 10.32
CA ASP A 35 -1.38 26.66 9.10
C ASP A 35 -0.91 25.89 7.85
N LEU A 36 -1.81 25.72 6.87
CA LEU A 36 -1.55 25.01 5.61
C LEU A 36 -0.43 25.66 4.78
N SER A 37 -0.06 26.89 5.10
CA SER A 37 0.97 27.68 4.41
C SER A 37 2.42 27.23 4.67
N GLU A 38 2.68 26.39 5.69
CA GLU A 38 4.05 25.96 6.06
C GLU A 38 4.41 24.50 5.71
N ARG A 39 3.54 23.78 5.01
CA ARG A 39 3.78 22.38 4.61
C ARG A 39 4.33 22.33 3.17
N GLU A 40 5.64 22.13 3.03
CA GLU A 40 6.31 21.95 1.72
C GLU A 40 5.79 20.72 0.93
N HIS A 41 4.97 19.84 1.53
CA HIS A 41 4.49 18.57 0.96
C HIS A 41 2.98 18.36 1.12
N ILE A 42 2.14 19.36 0.83
CA ILE A 42 0.68 19.28 1.00
C ILE A 42 0.10 18.03 0.30
N GLY A 43 -0.32 17.04 1.08
CA GLY A 43 -1.00 15.82 0.62
C GLY A 43 -0.18 14.87 -0.28
N VAL A 44 1.08 15.18 -0.56
CA VAL A 44 1.95 14.36 -1.43
C VAL A 44 2.24 13.00 -0.78
N GLU A 45 2.46 12.99 0.53
CA GLU A 45 2.67 11.77 1.32
C GLU A 45 1.51 10.77 1.21
N PRO A 46 0.27 11.14 1.59
CA PRO A 46 -0.91 10.30 1.38
C PRO A 46 -1.06 9.76 -0.05
N MET A 47 -0.82 10.60 -1.06
CA MET A 47 -0.90 10.18 -2.47
C MET A 47 0.15 9.10 -2.80
N LEU A 48 1.40 9.30 -2.38
CA LEU A 48 2.47 8.34 -2.62
C LEU A 48 2.26 7.03 -1.86
N LEU A 49 1.73 7.09 -0.64
CA LEU A 49 1.35 5.89 0.11
C LEU A 49 0.25 5.12 -0.61
N ALA A 50 -0.80 5.78 -1.06
CA ALA A 50 -1.86 5.17 -1.85
C ALA A 50 -1.32 4.53 -3.14
N LEU A 51 -0.42 5.22 -3.86
CA LEU A 51 0.28 4.67 -5.02
C LEU A 51 1.06 3.40 -4.68
N SER A 52 1.80 3.43 -3.56
CA SER A 52 2.59 2.30 -3.11
C SER A 52 1.71 1.09 -2.79
N MET A 53 0.57 1.30 -2.10
CA MET A 53 -0.41 0.24 -1.85
C MET A 53 -1.01 -0.31 -3.15
N GLU A 54 -1.34 0.56 -4.11
CA GLU A 54 -1.84 0.16 -5.42
C GLU A 54 -0.85 -0.80 -6.10
N LEU A 55 0.43 -0.44 -6.14
CA LEU A 55 1.48 -1.27 -6.72
C LEU A 55 1.67 -2.57 -5.93
N ALA A 56 1.65 -2.52 -4.60
CA ALA A 56 1.75 -3.71 -3.76
C ALA A 56 0.63 -4.71 -4.08
N LEU A 57 -0.63 -4.27 -4.13
CA LEU A 57 -1.77 -5.13 -4.48
C LEU A 57 -1.68 -5.64 -5.93
N LYS A 58 -1.16 -4.84 -6.88
CA LYS A 58 -0.90 -5.30 -8.25
C LYS A 58 0.19 -6.36 -8.31
N ALA A 59 1.22 -6.28 -7.48
CA ALA A 59 2.24 -7.31 -7.39
C ALA A 59 1.64 -8.63 -6.90
N TRP A 60 0.77 -8.57 -5.88
CA TRP A 60 -0.01 -9.73 -5.42
C TRP A 60 -0.90 -10.29 -6.52
N PHE A 61 -1.62 -9.45 -7.26
CA PHE A 61 -2.49 -9.88 -8.36
C PHE A 61 -1.72 -10.63 -9.45
N VAL A 62 -0.60 -10.07 -9.93
CA VAL A 62 0.25 -10.70 -10.95
C VAL A 62 0.80 -12.03 -10.45
N PHE A 63 1.16 -12.12 -9.17
CA PHE A 63 1.63 -13.37 -8.56
C PHE A 63 0.50 -14.41 -8.46
N ASP A 64 -0.69 -14.00 -8.03
CA ASP A 64 -1.82 -14.90 -7.79
C ASP A 64 -2.37 -15.50 -9.09
N HIS A 65 -2.54 -14.68 -10.12
CA HIS A 65 -3.20 -15.08 -11.36
C HIS A 65 -2.24 -15.54 -12.44
N ASP A 66 -0.92 -15.42 -12.21
CA ASP A 66 0.13 -15.69 -13.19
C ASP A 66 -0.11 -14.95 -14.53
N ASP A 67 -0.76 -13.78 -14.45
CA ASP A 67 -1.05 -12.89 -15.58
C ASP A 67 -0.10 -11.68 -15.51
N PRO A 68 0.79 -11.48 -16.51
CA PRO A 68 1.68 -10.32 -16.55
C PRO A 68 0.92 -8.99 -16.73
N LYS A 69 -0.35 -9.02 -17.13
CA LYS A 69 -1.20 -7.83 -17.22
C LYS A 69 -1.76 -7.52 -15.85
N ALA A 70 -1.07 -6.63 -15.13
CA ALA A 70 -1.64 -6.01 -13.94
C ALA A 70 -2.99 -5.38 -14.30
N THR A 71 -3.99 -5.58 -13.43
CA THR A 71 -5.30 -4.94 -13.54
C THR A 71 -5.16 -3.42 -13.69
N LYS A 72 -5.98 -2.83 -14.56
CA LYS A 72 -5.98 -1.37 -14.82
C LYS A 72 -6.74 -0.57 -13.75
N SER A 73 -7.27 -1.23 -12.72
CA SER A 73 -7.92 -0.54 -11.61
C SER A 73 -6.91 0.25 -10.77
N HIS A 74 -7.38 1.36 -10.23
CA HIS A 74 -6.68 2.17 -9.22
C HIS A 74 -7.39 2.15 -7.86
N ASP A 75 -8.61 1.58 -7.82
CA ASP A 75 -9.38 1.43 -6.60
C ASP A 75 -8.76 0.30 -5.75
N LEU A 76 -8.20 0.67 -4.59
CA LEU A 76 -7.51 -0.24 -3.69
C LEU A 76 -8.41 -1.39 -3.20
N MET A 77 -9.69 -1.11 -2.96
CA MET A 77 -10.66 -2.12 -2.53
C MET A 77 -10.90 -3.13 -3.64
N LYS A 78 -11.11 -2.64 -4.87
CA LYS A 78 -11.26 -3.52 -6.05
C LYS A 78 -10.00 -4.35 -6.30
N LEU A 79 -8.82 -3.76 -6.17
CA LEU A 79 -7.55 -4.48 -6.33
C LEU A 79 -7.42 -5.63 -5.33
N PHE A 80 -7.85 -5.41 -4.09
CA PHE A 80 -7.87 -6.44 -3.06
C PHE A 80 -8.93 -7.53 -3.32
N ASP A 81 -10.13 -7.13 -3.75
CA ASP A 81 -11.21 -8.05 -4.14
C ASP A 81 -10.85 -8.95 -5.32
N ASP A 82 -10.04 -8.42 -6.25
CA ASP A 82 -9.54 -9.15 -7.41
C ASP A 82 -8.42 -10.15 -7.06
N LEU A 83 -7.88 -10.14 -5.83
CA LEU A 83 -6.91 -11.16 -5.38
C LEU A 83 -7.59 -12.52 -5.19
N LYS A 84 -6.81 -13.60 -5.21
CA LYS A 84 -7.36 -14.92 -4.89
C LYS A 84 -7.89 -14.97 -3.45
N PRO A 85 -8.96 -15.73 -3.17
CA PRO A 85 -9.54 -15.82 -1.82
C PRO A 85 -8.52 -16.23 -0.74
N GLU A 86 -7.53 -17.05 -1.08
CA GLU A 86 -6.45 -17.46 -0.17
C GLU A 86 -5.58 -16.27 0.23
N SER A 87 -5.22 -15.42 -0.74
CA SER A 87 -4.43 -14.21 -0.51
C SER A 87 -5.19 -13.18 0.31
N GLN A 88 -6.49 -12.99 0.02
CA GLN A 88 -7.34 -12.10 0.81
C GLN A 88 -7.41 -12.53 2.26
N LYS A 89 -7.70 -13.83 2.51
CA LYS A 89 -7.74 -14.40 3.88
C LYS A 89 -6.40 -14.27 4.60
N LYS A 90 -5.29 -14.50 3.88
CA LYS A 90 -3.95 -14.38 4.45
C LYS A 90 -3.64 -12.95 4.89
N LEU A 91 -3.88 -11.97 4.02
CA LEU A 91 -3.66 -10.57 4.32
C LEU A 91 -4.58 -10.07 5.44
N ASP A 92 -5.84 -10.50 5.46
CA ASP A 92 -6.77 -10.11 6.52
C ASP A 92 -6.37 -10.70 7.88
N ALA A 93 -5.99 -11.97 7.91
CA ALA A 93 -5.51 -12.61 9.14
C ALA A 93 -4.23 -11.94 9.66
N GLU A 94 -3.31 -11.58 8.77
CA GLU A 94 -2.09 -10.88 9.16
C GLU A 94 -2.38 -9.45 9.65
N PHE A 95 -3.31 -8.74 9.01
CA PHE A 95 -3.77 -7.43 9.45
C PHE A 95 -4.34 -7.47 10.87
N LYS A 96 -5.25 -8.40 11.13
CA LYS A 96 -5.86 -8.61 12.45
C LYS A 96 -4.83 -8.98 13.52
N ARG A 97 -3.75 -9.68 13.13
CA ARG A 97 -2.67 -10.08 14.03
C ARG A 97 -1.68 -8.96 14.33
N SER A 98 -1.29 -8.17 13.32
CA SER A 98 -0.09 -7.33 13.38
C SER A 98 -0.36 -5.83 13.32
N VAL A 99 -1.50 -5.40 12.74
CA VAL A 99 -1.83 -3.97 12.57
C VAL A 99 -2.95 -3.56 13.50
N ALA A 100 -4.07 -4.28 13.47
CA ALA A 100 -5.27 -3.94 14.25
C ALA A 100 -5.03 -3.73 15.76
N PRO A 101 -4.15 -4.50 16.46
CA PRO A 101 -3.89 -4.28 17.89
C PRO A 101 -3.22 -2.94 18.21
N TYR A 102 -2.46 -2.37 17.26
CA TYR A 102 -1.71 -1.12 17.46
C TYR A 102 -2.39 0.08 16.80
N HIS A 103 -3.31 -0.18 15.88
CA HIS A 103 -4.13 0.84 15.20
C HIS A 103 -5.62 0.48 15.32
N PRO A 104 -6.19 0.43 16.54
CA PRO A 104 -7.56 0.01 16.74
C PRO A 104 -8.54 1.05 16.17
N ASN A 105 -9.58 0.58 15.50
CA ASN A 105 -10.68 1.44 15.07
C ASN A 105 -11.97 1.04 15.79
N GLY A 106 -12.38 1.85 16.78
CA GLY A 106 -13.55 1.58 17.61
C GLY A 106 -14.90 1.69 16.89
N LEU A 107 -14.92 2.15 15.63
CA LEU A 107 -16.13 2.29 14.83
C LEU A 107 -16.55 0.98 14.14
N TYR A 108 -15.67 -0.01 14.07
CA TYR A 108 -15.93 -1.26 13.34
C TYR A 108 -15.81 -2.48 14.26
N ILE A 109 -16.89 -3.25 14.34
CA ILE A 109 -16.94 -4.51 15.13
C ILE A 109 -16.06 -5.60 14.51
N ASP A 110 -15.92 -5.60 13.17
CA ASP A 110 -15.01 -6.49 12.41
C ASP A 110 -14.02 -5.65 11.60
N TYR A 111 -13.06 -5.06 12.32
CA TYR A 111 -12.01 -4.26 11.71
C TYR A 111 -11.02 -5.17 10.95
N SER A 112 -10.93 -4.92 9.66
CA SER A 112 -10.27 -5.75 8.66
C SER A 112 -9.44 -4.87 7.72
N ILE A 113 -8.57 -5.47 6.91
CA ILE A 113 -7.76 -4.69 5.95
C ILE A 113 -8.63 -3.88 4.98
N ARG A 114 -9.84 -4.37 4.69
CA ARG A 114 -10.79 -3.74 3.77
C ARG A 114 -11.18 -2.33 4.21
N GLN A 115 -11.31 -2.07 5.52
CA GLN A 115 -11.67 -0.74 6.00
C GLN A 115 -10.59 0.28 5.68
N ILE A 116 -9.31 -0.06 5.87
CA ILE A 116 -8.18 0.80 5.49
C ILE A 116 -8.20 1.07 3.98
N LEU A 117 -8.35 0.03 3.15
CA LEU A 117 -8.35 0.20 1.70
C LEU A 117 -9.55 1.03 1.21
N TYR A 118 -10.72 0.83 1.82
CA TYR A 118 -11.93 1.58 1.50
C TYR A 118 -11.82 3.06 1.89
N GLN A 119 -11.30 3.36 3.08
CA GLN A 119 -11.12 4.73 3.57
C GLN A 119 -10.21 5.56 2.66
N HIS A 120 -9.27 4.92 1.96
CA HIS A 120 -8.25 5.59 1.16
C HIS A 120 -8.36 5.31 -0.34
N LYS A 121 -9.48 4.75 -0.81
CA LYS A 121 -9.67 4.42 -2.24
C LYS A 121 -9.66 5.65 -3.15
N ASP A 122 -10.04 6.82 -2.63
CA ASP A 122 -10.14 8.08 -3.36
C ASP A 122 -8.95 9.03 -3.08
N ALA A 123 -7.90 8.58 -2.38
CA ALA A 123 -6.79 9.44 -1.96
C ALA A 123 -6.13 10.21 -3.12
N PHE A 124 -5.99 9.60 -4.30
CA PHE A 124 -5.50 10.32 -5.49
C PHE A 124 -6.44 11.44 -5.96
N ILE A 125 -7.75 11.20 -5.90
CA ILE A 125 -8.77 12.17 -6.31
C ILE A 125 -8.78 13.33 -5.32
N ASP A 126 -8.76 13.02 -4.03
CA ASP A 126 -8.75 14.00 -2.96
C ASP A 126 -7.50 14.88 -3.02
N TRP A 127 -6.34 14.29 -3.28
CA TRP A 127 -5.10 15.06 -3.48
C TRP A 127 -5.18 15.97 -4.70
N ARG A 128 -5.67 15.44 -5.84
CA ARG A 128 -5.78 16.19 -7.09
C ARG A 128 -6.66 17.44 -6.94
N TYR A 129 -7.72 17.35 -6.14
CA TYR A 129 -8.66 18.44 -5.90
C TYR A 129 -8.43 19.20 -4.59
N LEU A 130 -7.27 18.99 -3.95
CA LEU A 130 -6.93 19.66 -2.69
C LEU A 130 -6.84 21.19 -2.80
N HIS A 131 -6.65 21.71 -4.02
CA HIS A 131 -6.62 23.14 -4.32
C HIS A 131 -8.02 23.78 -4.35
N GLU A 132 -9.10 22.99 -4.37
CA GLU A 132 -10.47 23.50 -4.33
C GLU A 132 -10.83 23.92 -2.90
N ALA A 133 -11.49 25.08 -2.74
CA ALA A 133 -11.84 25.61 -1.43
C ALA A 133 -12.68 24.61 -0.61
N ASN A 134 -12.37 24.49 0.69
CA ASN A 134 -13.00 23.60 1.68
C ASN A 134 -12.70 22.09 1.55
N LYS A 135 -11.72 21.68 0.74
CA LYS A 135 -11.24 20.29 0.71
C LYS A 135 -10.14 20.09 1.76
N SER A 136 -10.39 19.20 2.72
CA SER A 136 -9.36 18.65 3.61
C SER A 136 -9.19 17.18 3.30
N MET A 137 -7.94 16.72 3.26
CA MET A 137 -7.62 15.31 3.12
C MET A 137 -7.35 14.74 4.51
N MET A 138 -8.32 13.99 5.05
CA MET A 138 -8.10 13.17 6.22
C MET A 138 -7.43 11.87 5.80
N PHE A 139 -6.27 11.56 6.38
CA PHE A 139 -5.51 10.36 6.07
C PHE A 139 -4.94 9.75 7.35
N ASP A 140 -5.33 8.51 7.67
CA ASP A 140 -4.74 7.77 8.79
C ASP A 140 -3.40 7.18 8.36
N GLN A 141 -2.37 8.03 8.37
CA GLN A 141 -1.04 7.67 7.89
C GLN A 141 -0.47 6.48 8.64
N GLY A 142 -0.61 6.45 9.97
CA GLY A 142 -0.05 5.39 10.80
C GLY A 142 -0.65 4.02 10.45
N ALA A 143 -1.97 3.91 10.43
CA ALA A 143 -2.62 2.64 10.12
C ALA A 143 -2.38 2.22 8.66
N PHE A 144 -2.37 3.17 7.74
CA PHE A 144 -2.14 2.90 6.32
C PHE A 144 -0.70 2.43 6.04
N GLU A 145 0.31 3.11 6.59
CA GLU A 145 1.71 2.73 6.47
C GLU A 145 1.98 1.36 7.07
N ALA A 146 1.50 1.09 8.28
CA ALA A 146 1.63 -0.22 8.93
C ALA A 146 0.98 -1.33 8.09
N THR A 147 -0.16 -1.05 7.48
CA THR A 147 -0.84 -1.99 6.57
C THR A 147 -0.01 -2.23 5.30
N LEU A 148 0.55 -1.19 4.71
CA LEU A 148 1.38 -1.28 3.51
C LEU A 148 2.67 -2.08 3.77
N GLU A 149 3.35 -1.81 4.87
CA GLU A 149 4.51 -2.57 5.32
C GLU A 149 4.18 -4.06 5.48
N MET A 150 3.04 -4.36 6.12
CA MET A 150 2.56 -5.72 6.30
C MET A 150 2.31 -6.41 4.94
N VAL A 151 1.61 -5.76 4.01
CA VAL A 151 1.31 -6.31 2.67
C VAL A 151 2.58 -6.61 1.89
N LEU A 152 3.57 -5.70 1.92
CA LEU A 152 4.86 -5.89 1.26
C LEU A 152 5.67 -7.02 1.91
N ARG A 153 5.71 -7.09 3.25
CA ARG A 153 6.39 -8.16 3.98
C ARG A 153 5.77 -9.52 3.70
N GLU A 154 4.45 -9.62 3.62
CA GLU A 154 3.78 -10.87 3.26
C GLU A 154 4.00 -11.27 1.80
N PHE A 155 4.17 -10.30 0.90
CA PHE A 155 4.52 -10.53 -0.50
C PHE A 155 5.92 -11.15 -0.62
N GLU A 156 6.91 -10.59 0.08
CA GLU A 156 8.30 -11.05 0.05
C GLU A 156 8.46 -12.50 0.50
N LYS A 157 7.60 -12.97 1.42
CA LYS A 157 7.58 -14.38 1.85
C LYS A 157 7.21 -15.37 0.74
N ARG A 158 6.67 -14.89 -0.39
CA ARG A 158 6.17 -15.75 -1.49
C ARG A 158 7.24 -16.15 -2.49
N TYR A 159 8.45 -15.59 -2.41
CA TYR A 159 9.54 -15.90 -3.32
C TYR A 159 10.89 -15.87 -2.62
N ARG A 160 11.88 -16.52 -3.23
CA ARG A 160 13.28 -16.49 -2.80
C ARG A 160 14.14 -16.04 -3.96
N ILE A 161 15.07 -15.12 -3.69
CA ILE A 161 16.12 -14.72 -4.63
C ILE A 161 17.37 -15.50 -4.24
N GLU A 162 17.89 -16.30 -5.17
CA GLU A 162 19.15 -17.03 -5.00
C GLU A 162 20.20 -16.42 -5.94
N GLN A 163 21.37 -16.07 -5.39
CA GLN A 163 22.52 -15.69 -6.21
C GLN A 163 23.15 -16.95 -6.78
N VAL A 164 23.10 -17.11 -8.10
CA VAL A 164 23.82 -18.17 -8.80
C VAL A 164 25.19 -17.62 -9.17
N MET A 165 26.23 -18.12 -8.50
CA MET A 165 27.60 -17.87 -8.95
C MET A 165 27.85 -18.67 -10.24
N PRO A 166 28.36 -18.04 -11.31
CA PRO A 166 28.75 -18.78 -12.50
C PRO A 166 29.88 -19.75 -12.12
N VAL A 167 29.72 -21.02 -12.47
CA VAL A 167 30.78 -22.01 -12.36
C VAL A 167 31.86 -21.60 -13.38
N SER A 168 33.03 -21.22 -12.89
CA SER A 168 34.20 -21.03 -13.74
C SER A 168 34.58 -22.39 -14.35
N ILE A 169 34.42 -22.51 -15.67
CA ILE A 169 34.93 -23.65 -16.46
C ILE A 169 36.25 -23.21 -17.09
#